data_AF-M5S0F7-F1
#
_entry.id   AF-M5S0F7-F1
#
_cell.length_a   1.000
_cell.length_b   1.000
_cell.length_c   1.000
_cell.angle_alpha   90.00
_cell.angle_beta   90.00
_cell.angle_gamma   90.00
#
_symmetry.space_group_name_H-M   'P 1'
#
loop_
_entity.id
_entity.type
_entity.pdbx_description
1 polymer ?
#
loop_
_entity_poly.entity_id
_entity_poly.type
_entity_poly.pdbx_seq_one_letter_code
_entity_poly.pdbx_strand_id
1 'polypeptide(L)'
;MTKWGEFVRDPKGNDPANQFLTQGNYLAYGQAATCLWCLGIPHGFAVMHGKTRRGALVFDIADVCKDATVLPLAFAAASEGFTAREFRESIINAFTEHQTLEQMFVVVKGIIAEVNSLQ
;
A
#
# COMPACT_ATOMS: atom_id res chain seq x y z
N MET A 1 12.19 6.67 22.55
CA MET A 1 12.15 7.42 21.28
C MET A 1 13.42 7.11 20.53
N THR A 2 13.32 6.41 19.41
CA THR A 2 14.46 6.07 18.57
C THR A 2 15.03 7.33 17.92
N LYS A 3 16.36 7.50 17.95
CA LYS A 3 17.08 8.66 17.41
C LYS A 3 17.11 8.61 15.89
N TRP A 4 15.99 8.91 15.26
CA TRP A 4 15.98 9.30 13.85
C TRP A 4 16.23 10.81 13.79
N GLY A 5 17.12 11.25 12.90
CA GLY A 5 17.21 12.67 12.55
C GLY A 5 15.96 13.13 11.80
N GLU A 6 16.05 14.25 11.09
CA GLU A 6 14.98 14.63 10.16
C GLU A 6 14.81 13.56 9.08
N PHE A 7 13.60 13.00 8.95
CA PHE A 7 13.25 12.07 7.87
C PHE A 7 12.75 12.85 6.66
N VAL A 8 13.32 12.55 5.50
CA VAL A 8 12.84 13.03 4.20
C VAL A 8 12.51 11.81 3.34
N ARG A 9 11.28 11.77 2.80
CA ARG A 9 10.86 10.68 1.92
C ARG A 9 11.63 10.77 0.60
N ASP A 10 12.40 9.73 0.31
CA ASP A 10 13.08 9.54 -0.98
C ASP A 10 12.85 8.09 -1.47
N PRO A 11 12.09 7.87 -2.56
CA PRO A 11 11.92 6.55 -3.16
C PRO A 11 13.22 5.85 -3.56
N LYS A 12 14.31 6.60 -3.78
CA LYS A 12 15.66 6.12 -4.10
C LYS A 12 16.62 6.20 -2.92
N GLY A 13 16.12 6.56 -1.74
CA GLY A 13 16.89 6.66 -0.52
C GLY A 13 17.43 5.29 -0.10
N ASN A 14 18.66 5.29 0.42
CA ASN A 14 19.35 4.08 0.89
C ASN A 14 19.28 3.88 2.41
N ASP A 15 18.65 4.82 3.14
CA ASP A 15 18.38 4.61 4.55
C ASP A 15 17.31 3.51 4.74
N PRO A 16 17.35 2.76 5.86
CA PRO A 16 16.45 1.63 6.07
C PRO A 16 14.96 1.99 6.00
N ALA A 17 14.57 3.17 6.51
CA ALA A 17 13.18 3.59 6.51
C ALA A 17 12.67 3.82 5.07
N ASN A 18 13.42 4.54 4.23
CA ASN A 18 13.05 4.72 2.82
C ASN A 18 13.05 3.40 2.03
N GLN A 19 13.98 2.48 2.31
CA GLN A 19 14.00 1.16 1.69
C GLN A 19 12.77 0.33 2.06
N PHE A 20 12.40 0.27 3.34
CA PHE A 20 11.23 -0.46 3.82
C PHE A 20 9.92 0.17 3.35
N LEU A 21 9.81 1.50 3.33
CA LEU A 21 8.65 2.18 2.75
C LEU A 21 8.49 1.83 1.27
N THR A 22 9.58 1.84 0.50
CA THR A 22 9.53 1.44 -0.91
C THR A 22 9.12 -0.02 -1.04
N GLN A 23 9.75 -0.95 -0.31
CA GLN A 23 9.43 -2.37 -0.36
C GLN A 23 7.99 -2.69 0.05
N GLY A 24 7.51 -2.12 1.15
CA GLY A 24 6.15 -2.33 1.65
C GLY A 24 5.09 -1.76 0.71
N ASN A 25 5.37 -0.61 0.08
CA ASN A 25 4.49 -0.05 -0.94
C ASN A 25 4.35 -0.98 -2.15
N TYR A 26 5.44 -1.63 -2.60
CA TYR A 26 5.35 -2.62 -3.67
C TYR A 26 4.48 -3.83 -3.30
N LEU A 27 4.49 -4.26 -2.03
CA LEU A 27 3.61 -5.32 -1.55
C LEU A 27 2.14 -4.86 -1.55
N ALA A 28 1.86 -3.63 -1.12
CA ALA A 28 0.51 -3.05 -1.17
C ALA A 28 0.00 -2.91 -2.61
N TYR A 29 0.86 -2.48 -3.56
CA TYR A 29 0.51 -2.42 -4.98
C TYR A 29 0.16 -3.80 -5.54
N GLY A 30 0.83 -4.87 -5.08
CA GLY A 30 0.49 -6.24 -5.43
C GLY A 30 -0.93 -6.61 -5.02
N GLN A 31 -1.32 -6.32 -3.77
CA GLN A 31 -2.67 -6.57 -3.28
C GLN A 31 -3.73 -5.78 -4.05
N ALA A 32 -3.48 -4.48 -4.29
CA ALA A 32 -4.39 -3.63 -5.04
C ALA A 32 -4.58 -4.12 -6.48
N ALA A 33 -3.49 -4.53 -7.15
CA ALA A 33 -3.57 -5.13 -8.49
C ALA A 33 -4.35 -6.45 -8.49
N THR A 34 -4.17 -7.31 -7.47
CA THR A 34 -4.98 -8.53 -7.31
C THR A 34 -6.45 -8.21 -7.12
N CYS A 35 -6.81 -7.23 -6.28
CA CYS A 35 -8.19 -6.81 -6.07
C CYS A 35 -8.85 -6.37 -7.39
N LEU A 36 -8.20 -5.47 -8.13
CA LEU A 36 -8.72 -4.96 -9.40
C LEU A 36 -8.84 -6.05 -10.47
N TRP A 37 -7.84 -6.92 -10.58
CA TRP A 37 -7.86 -8.04 -11.52
C TRP A 37 -9.01 -9.01 -11.23
N CYS A 38 -9.21 -9.38 -9.96
CA CYS A 38 -10.31 -10.25 -9.55
C CYS A 38 -11.70 -9.64 -9.80
N LEU A 39 -11.82 -8.31 -9.75
CA LEU A 39 -13.07 -7.60 -10.07
C LEU A 39 -13.22 -7.31 -11.57
N GLY A 40 -12.23 -7.64 -12.40
CA GLY A 40 -12.24 -7.36 -13.84
C GLY A 40 -12.11 -5.87 -14.17
N ILE A 41 -11.56 -5.05 -13.26
CA ILE A 41 -11.45 -3.60 -13.42
C ILE A 41 -10.08 -3.24 -14.01
N PRO A 42 -10.02 -2.52 -15.15
CA PRO A 42 -8.77 -2.07 -15.72
C PRO A 42 -8.01 -1.12 -14.77
N HIS A 43 -6.72 -1.38 -14.56
CA HIS A 43 -5.86 -0.59 -13.66
C HIS A 43 -5.68 0.88 -14.08
N GLY A 44 -6.06 1.23 -15.32
CA GLY A 44 -5.87 2.56 -15.90
C GLY A 44 -6.93 3.59 -15.50
N PHE A 45 -8.04 3.18 -14.89
CA PHE A 45 -9.13 4.09 -14.52
C PHE A 45 -8.86 4.81 -13.20
N ALA A 46 -7.84 5.69 -13.21
CA ALA A 46 -7.49 6.54 -12.08
C ALA A 46 -8.67 7.37 -11.57
N VAL A 47 -8.84 7.45 -10.25
CA VAL A 47 -9.74 8.42 -9.62
C VAL A 47 -8.93 9.59 -9.05
N MET A 48 -7.82 9.29 -8.35
CA MET A 48 -7.01 10.30 -7.63
C MET A 48 -5.60 10.43 -8.20
N HIS A 49 -4.88 9.32 -8.40
CA HIS A 49 -3.49 9.32 -8.88
C HIS A 49 -3.38 9.57 -10.39
N GLY A 50 -3.70 10.80 -10.83
CA GLY A 50 -3.27 11.40 -12.09
C GLY A 50 -3.59 10.61 -13.37
N LYS A 51 -4.40 11.21 -14.25
CA LYS A 51 -4.86 10.59 -15.52
C LYS A 51 -3.75 10.05 -16.45
N THR A 52 -2.49 10.46 -16.27
CA THR A 52 -1.35 10.10 -17.12
C THR A 52 -0.47 8.97 -16.56
N ARG A 53 -0.68 8.54 -15.31
CA ARG A 53 0.11 7.46 -14.71
C ARG A 53 -0.47 6.10 -15.10
N ARG A 54 0.31 5.28 -15.81
CA ARG A 54 -0.09 3.89 -16.10
C ARG A 54 -0.32 3.13 -14.80
N GLY A 55 -1.47 2.46 -14.69
CA GLY A 55 -1.84 1.71 -13.49
C GLY A 55 -2.24 2.58 -12.30
N ALA A 56 -2.58 3.85 -12.51
CA ALA A 56 -2.98 4.81 -11.49
C ALA A 56 -3.95 4.27 -10.42
N LEU A 57 -4.97 3.49 -10.83
CA LEU A 57 -5.96 2.95 -9.89
C LEU A 57 -5.35 1.95 -8.89
N VAL A 58 -4.26 1.26 -9.26
CA VAL A 58 -3.52 0.39 -8.32
C VAL A 58 -2.95 1.21 -7.17
N PHE A 59 -2.50 2.43 -7.43
CA PHE A 59 -1.98 3.32 -6.40
C PHE A 59 -3.11 3.85 -5.52
N ASP A 60 -4.24 4.24 -6.12
CA ASP A 60 -5.44 4.68 -5.40
C ASP A 60 -5.93 3.62 -4.41
N ILE A 61 -6.02 2.35 -4.85
CA ILE A 61 -6.49 1.27 -3.98
C ILE A 61 -5.43 0.87 -2.94
N ALA A 62 -4.13 0.95 -3.26
CA ALA A 62 -3.08 0.63 -2.29
C ALA A 62 -3.04 1.62 -1.12
N ASP A 63 -3.49 2.86 -1.31
CA ASP A 63 -3.57 3.86 -0.24
C ASP A 63 -4.58 3.50 0.86
N VAL A 64 -5.48 2.52 0.62
CA VAL A 64 -6.36 1.97 1.67
C VAL A 64 -5.56 1.44 2.87
N CYS A 65 -4.35 0.87 2.67
CA CYS A 65 -3.59 0.26 3.75
C CYS A 65 -2.19 0.84 3.99
N LYS A 66 -1.63 1.64 3.07
CA LYS A 66 -0.23 2.09 3.16
C LYS A 66 0.06 2.87 4.44
N ASP A 67 -0.74 3.89 4.76
CA ASP A 67 -0.48 4.74 5.91
C ASP A 67 -0.83 4.05 7.24
N ALA A 68 -1.79 3.11 7.20
CA ALA A 68 -2.21 2.36 8.38
C ALA A 68 -1.26 1.20 8.73
N THR A 69 -0.58 0.61 7.75
CA THR A 69 0.20 -0.62 7.94
C THR A 69 1.66 -0.46 7.50
N VAL A 70 1.90 -0.08 6.24
CA VAL A 70 3.26 -0.02 5.69
C VAL A 70 4.11 1.05 6.39
N LEU A 71 3.54 2.24 6.58
CA LEU A 71 4.23 3.37 7.20
C LEU A 71 4.72 3.06 8.62
N PRO A 72 3.87 2.70 9.60
CA PRO A 72 4.33 2.44 10.96
C PRO A 72 5.30 1.26 11.03
N LEU A 73 5.04 0.17 10.29
CA LEU A 73 5.91 -1.02 10.32
C LEU A 73 7.28 -0.76 9.71
N ALA A 74 7.39 0.09 8.67
CA ALA A 74 8.68 0.44 8.08
C ALA A 74 9.59 1.16 9.10
N PHE A 75 9.04 2.10 9.86
CA PHE A 75 9.81 2.82 10.89
C PHE A 75 10.13 1.94 12.10
N ALA A 76 9.22 1.06 12.51
CA ALA A 76 9.46 0.08 13.58
C ALA A 76 10.58 -0.90 13.18
N ALA A 77 10.49 -1.50 12.00
CA ALA A 77 11.51 -2.43 11.48
C ALA A 77 12.87 -1.76 11.30
N ALA A 78 12.89 -0.51 10.81
CA ALA A 78 14.12 0.27 10.70
C ALA A 78 14.75 0.55 12.08
N SER A 79 13.92 0.87 13.07
CA SER A 79 14.33 1.10 14.47
C SER A 79 14.91 -0.15 15.12
N GLU A 80 14.36 -1.32 14.80
CA GLU A 80 14.76 -2.61 15.35
C GLU A 80 15.91 -3.28 14.58
N GLY A 81 16.36 -2.68 13.47
CA GLY A 81 17.48 -3.18 12.67
C GLY A 81 17.13 -4.42 11.85
N PHE A 82 15.87 -4.56 11.43
CA PHE A 82 15.43 -5.69 10.62
C PHE A 82 16.19 -5.79 9.30
N THR A 83 16.25 -6.99 8.74
CA THR A 83 16.61 -7.23 7.35
C THR A 83 15.39 -7.03 6.44
N ALA A 84 15.63 -6.84 5.13
CA ALA A 84 14.54 -6.74 4.13
C ALA A 84 13.64 -7.99 4.08
N ARG A 85 14.15 -9.16 4.48
CA ARG A 85 13.37 -10.38 4.57
C ARG A 85 12.45 -10.37 5.79
N GLU A 86 12.96 -10.03 6.96
CA GLU A 86 12.17 -9.94 8.19
C GLU A 86 11.08 -8.87 8.07
N PHE A 87 11.41 -7.72 7.48
CA PHE A 87 10.41 -6.68 7.19
C PHE A 87 9.32 -7.19 6.24
N ARG A 88 9.68 -7.94 5.18
CA ARG A 88 8.70 -8.53 4.26
C ARG A 88 7.77 -9.51 4.96
N GLU A 89 8.32 -10.39 5.79
CA GLU A 89 7.53 -11.38 6.55
C GLU A 89 6.59 -10.65 7.52
N SER A 90 7.07 -9.62 8.21
CA SER A 90 6.26 -8.76 9.08
C SER A 90 5.08 -8.09 8.35
N ILE A 91 5.33 -7.48 7.18
CA ILE A 91 4.26 -6.86 6.37
C ILE A 91 3.24 -7.89 5.89
N ILE A 92 3.68 -9.07 5.43
CA ILE A 92 2.77 -10.13 4.98
C ILE A 92 1.88 -10.61 6.13
N ASN A 93 2.45 -10.77 7.33
CA ASN A 93 1.70 -11.16 8.52
C ASN A 93 0.67 -10.08 8.89
N ALA A 94 1.08 -8.80 8.93
CA ALA A 94 0.17 -7.69 9.23
C ALA A 94 -0.95 -7.56 8.20
N PHE A 95 -0.65 -7.73 6.91
CA PHE A 95 -1.66 -7.75 5.86
C PHE A 95 -2.67 -8.89 6.03
N THR A 96 -2.23 -10.05 6.48
CA THR A 96 -3.08 -11.20 6.74
C THR A 96 -3.94 -10.98 7.99
N GLU A 97 -3.33 -10.53 9.07
CA GLU A 97 -4.00 -10.25 10.35
C GLU A 97 -5.09 -9.19 10.21
N HIS A 98 -4.82 -8.12 9.45
CA HIS A 98 -5.78 -7.04 9.21
C HIS A 98 -6.67 -7.27 7.98
N GLN A 99 -6.55 -8.42 7.32
CA GLN A 99 -7.33 -8.77 6.12
C GLN A 99 -7.32 -7.66 5.06
N THR A 100 -6.16 -7.03 4.82
CA THR A 100 -6.05 -5.79 4.03
C THR A 100 -6.57 -5.95 2.60
N LEU A 101 -6.37 -7.12 1.98
CA LEU A 101 -6.90 -7.41 0.65
C LEU A 101 -8.43 -7.44 0.66
N GLU A 102 -9.06 -8.01 1.69
CA GLU A 102 -10.52 -8.05 1.81
C GLU A 102 -11.10 -6.64 2.01
N GLN A 103 -10.43 -5.80 2.80
CA GLN A 103 -10.80 -4.40 2.94
C GLN A 103 -10.75 -3.66 1.60
N MET A 104 -9.73 -3.90 0.75
CA MET A 104 -9.68 -3.34 -0.60
C MET A 104 -10.90 -3.77 -1.44
N PHE A 105 -11.30 -5.04 -1.38
CA PHE A 105 -12.52 -5.51 -2.06
C PHE A 105 -13.77 -4.81 -1.54
N VAL A 106 -13.91 -4.65 -0.23
CA VAL A 106 -15.05 -3.97 0.39
C VAL A 106 -15.14 -2.52 -0.09
N VAL A 107 -14.02 -1.78 -0.08
CA VAL A 107 -13.97 -0.39 -0.54
C VAL A 107 -14.36 -0.28 -2.01
N VAL A 108 -13.73 -1.08 -2.88
CA VAL A 108 -14.00 -1.00 -4.33
C VAL A 108 -15.45 -1.36 -4.66
N LYS A 109 -15.97 -2.45 -4.06
CA LYS A 109 -17.37 -2.85 -4.27
C LYS A 109 -18.35 -1.81 -3.70
N GLY A 110 -18.03 -1.21 -2.55
CA GLY A 110 -18.83 -0.16 -1.93
C GLY A 110 -18.97 1.06 -2.83
N ILE A 111 -17.85 1.54 -3.39
CA ILE A 111 -17.85 2.66 -4.35
C ILE A 111 -18.69 2.33 -5.59
N ILE A 112 -18.56 1.12 -6.15
CA ILE A 112 -19.35 0.70 -7.32
C ILE A 112 -20.86 0.68 -6.98
N ALA A 113 -21.23 0.15 -5.81
CA ALA A 113 -22.62 0.07 -5.39
C ALA A 113 -23.23 1.46 -5.17
N GLU A 114 -22.46 2.40 -4.60
CA GLU A 114 -22.89 3.79 -4.43
C GLU A 114 -23.09 4.50 -5.76
N VAL A 115 -22.17 4.33 -6.73
CA VAL A 115 -22.34 4.93 -8.06
C VAL A 115 -23.57 4.39 -8.78
N ASN A 116 -23.86 3.10 -8.65
CA ASN A 116 -25.03 2.48 -9.27
C ASN A 116 -26.36 2.93 -8.64
N SER A 117 -26.39 3.33 -7.36
CA SER A 117 -27.62 3.81 -6.72
C SER A 117 -27.95 5.26 -7.07
N LEU A 118 -27.00 5.99 -7.69
CA LEU A 118 -27.18 7.34 -8.19
C LEU A 118 -27.70 7.39 -9.64
N GLN A 119 -27.81 6.23 -10.31
CA GLN A 119 -28.33 6.09 -11.68
C GLN A 119 -29.80 5.67 -11.68
#